data_AF-A0A1W0AT46-F1
#
_entry.id   AF-A0A1W0AT46-F1
#
_cell.length_a   1.000
_cell.length_b   1.000
_cell.length_c   1.000
_cell.angle_alpha   90.00
_cell.angle_beta   90.00
_cell.angle_gamma   90.00
#
_symmetry.space_group_name_H-M   'P 1'
#
loop_
_entity.id
_entity.type
_entity.pdbx_description
1 polymer ?
#
loop_
_entity_poly.entity_id
_entity_poly.type
_entity_poly.pdbx_seq_one_letter_code
_entity_poly.pdbx_strand_id
1 'polypeptide(L)'
;MNWAWVAALMKAKAIVRDEPWSAKLRDSDLKAELLRRIERDHQARYGSDFDTWYLGTRLRGCMDNDVQAEREQCWSGFDAPEIEHALLATVGLYRRLDERTAACLDFAVFDHQRVAEELHTILRSGPN
;
A
#
# COMPACT_ATOMS: atom_id res chain seq x y z
N MET A 1 2.19 -13.10 8.86
CA MET A 1 0.97 -12.73 8.11
C MET A 1 1.12 -11.30 7.60
N ASN A 2 0.87 -11.04 6.32
CA ASN A 2 1.06 -9.71 5.74
C ASN A 2 -0.27 -8.94 5.71
N TRP A 3 -0.46 -8.04 6.67
CA TRP A 3 -1.72 -7.31 6.86
C TRP A 3 -2.07 -6.36 5.73
N ALA A 4 -1.08 -5.79 5.03
CA ALA A 4 -1.33 -4.95 3.87
C ALA A 4 -2.05 -5.74 2.77
N TRP A 5 -1.57 -6.96 2.47
CA TRP A 5 -2.21 -7.82 1.48
C TRP A 5 -3.59 -8.31 1.91
N VAL A 6 -3.81 -8.56 3.21
CA VAL A 6 -5.15 -8.87 3.72
C VAL A 6 -6.11 -7.71 3.47
N ALA A 7 -5.73 -6.48 3.83
CA ALA A 7 -6.53 -5.29 3.60
C ALA A 7 -6.78 -5.04 2.10
N ALA A 8 -5.76 -5.22 1.26
CA ALA A 8 -5.86 -5.08 -0.20
C ALA A 8 -6.86 -6.07 -0.82
N LEU A 9 -6.78 -7.35 -0.45
CA LEU A 9 -7.71 -8.37 -0.94
C LEU A 9 -9.15 -8.11 -0.47
N MET A 10 -9.33 -7.65 0.78
CA MET A 10 -10.65 -7.27 1.29
C MET A 10 -11.20 -6.03 0.59
N LYS A 11 -10.35 -5.05 0.27
CA LYS A 11 -10.72 -3.87 -0.51
C LYS A 11 -11.14 -4.27 -1.93
N ALA A 12 -10.38 -5.13 -2.61
CA ALA A 12 -10.76 -5.63 -3.94
C ALA A 12 -12.12 -6.35 -3.91
N LYS A 13 -12.37 -7.19 -2.89
CA LYS A 13 -13.67 -7.84 -2.70
C LYS A 13 -14.81 -6.85 -2.49
N ALA A 14 -14.57 -5.73 -1.80
CA ALA A 14 -15.57 -4.69 -1.61
C ALA A 14 -15.83 -3.89 -2.91
N ILE A 15 -14.78 -3.62 -3.71
CA ILE A 15 -14.91 -2.96 -5.02
C ILE A 15 -15.83 -3.78 -5.94
N VAL A 16 -15.58 -5.08 -6.09
CA VAL A 16 -16.36 -5.93 -7.01
C VAL A 16 -17.80 -6.19 -6.55
N ARG A 17 -18.12 -5.88 -5.28
CA ARG A 17 -19.48 -5.94 -4.72
C ARG A 17 -20.22 -4.62 -4.79
N ASP A 18 -19.60 -3.59 -5.39
CA ASP A 18 -20.11 -2.22 -5.40
C ASP A 18 -20.41 -1.70 -3.96
N GLU A 19 -19.49 -1.98 -3.03
CA GLU A 19 -19.56 -1.53 -1.63
C GLU A 19 -18.51 -0.42 -1.37
N PRO A 20 -18.70 0.81 -1.87
CA PRO A 20 -17.68 1.85 -1.83
C PRO A 20 -17.30 2.28 -0.40
N TRP A 21 -18.25 2.24 0.54
CA TRP A 21 -17.97 2.51 1.96
C TRP A 21 -17.06 1.44 2.58
N SER A 22 -17.36 0.16 2.35
CA SER A 22 -16.52 -0.96 2.76
C SER A 22 -15.12 -0.84 2.16
N ALA A 23 -15.02 -0.49 0.87
CA ALA A 23 -13.74 -0.30 0.19
C ALA A 23 -12.89 0.81 0.83
N LYS A 24 -13.50 1.93 1.24
CA LYS A 24 -12.79 3.03 1.93
C LYS A 24 -12.33 2.64 3.34
N LEU A 25 -13.15 1.90 4.08
CA LEU A 25 -12.74 1.41 5.40
C LEU A 25 -11.50 0.50 5.30
N ARG A 26 -11.49 -0.42 4.31
CA ARG A 26 -10.33 -1.28 4.04
C ARG A 26 -9.12 -0.51 3.51
N ASP A 27 -9.35 0.56 2.76
CA ASP A 27 -8.27 1.44 2.30
C ASP A 27 -7.53 2.08 3.47
N SER A 28 -8.25 2.52 4.51
CA SER A 28 -7.64 3.07 5.73
C SER A 28 -6.68 2.08 6.40
N ASP A 29 -7.07 0.81 6.53
CA ASP A 29 -6.22 -0.24 7.07
C ASP A 29 -4.95 -0.42 6.22
N LEU A 30 -5.12 -0.44 4.90
CA LEU A 30 -4.02 -0.55 3.95
C LEU A 30 -3.08 0.66 4.02
N LYS A 31 -3.60 1.89 4.19
CA LYS A 31 -2.78 3.10 4.36
C LYS A 31 -1.96 3.07 5.63
N ALA A 32 -2.51 2.54 6.72
CA ALA A 32 -1.79 2.39 7.97
C ALA A 32 -0.58 1.45 7.80
N GLU A 33 -0.73 0.35 7.05
CA GLU A 33 0.39 -0.54 6.73
C GLU A 33 1.39 0.08 5.74
N LEU A 34 0.92 0.83 4.74
CA LEU A 34 1.81 1.55 3.83
C LEU A 34 2.66 2.58 4.59
N LEU A 35 2.06 3.33 5.51
CA LEU A 35 2.78 4.31 6.32
C LEU A 35 3.88 3.63 7.16
N ARG A 36 3.55 2.53 7.84
CA ARG A 36 4.54 1.71 8.58
C ARG A 36 5.66 1.21 7.68
N ARG A 37 5.33 0.83 6.44
CA ARG A 37 6.32 0.32 5.49
C ARG A 37 7.26 1.43 5.00
N ILE A 38 6.74 2.61 4.69
CA ILE A 38 7.55 3.79 4.33
C ILE A 38 8.54 4.12 5.44
N GLU A 39 8.08 4.11 6.70
CA GLU A 39 8.93 4.35 7.85
C GLU A 39 10.07 3.32 7.95
N ARG A 40 9.74 2.02 7.89
CA ARG A 40 10.75 0.96 7.97
C ARG A 40 11.76 1.00 6.83
N ASP A 41 11.29 1.27 5.61
CA ASP A 41 12.17 1.42 4.46
C ASP A 41 13.15 2.59 4.62
N HIS A 42 12.69 3.70 5.20
CA HIS A 42 13.56 4.84 5.50
C HIS A 42 14.57 4.49 6.60
N GLN A 43 14.13 3.87 7.70
CA GLN A 43 15.01 3.43 8.80
C GLN A 43 16.07 2.42 8.33
N ALA A 44 15.70 1.48 7.45
CA ALA A 44 16.64 0.50 6.90
C ALA A 44 17.74 1.13 6.06
N ARG A 45 17.49 2.28 5.43
CA ARG A 45 18.44 2.96 4.52
C ARG A 45 19.26 4.05 5.18
N TYR A 46 18.71 4.73 6.18
CA TYR A 46 19.33 5.91 6.79
C TYR A 46 19.64 5.73 8.28
N GLY A 47 19.28 4.59 8.88
CA GLY A 47 19.41 4.33 10.31
C GLY A 47 18.20 4.83 11.12
N SER A 48 18.14 4.42 12.38
CA SER A 48 17.04 4.73 13.32
C SER A 48 17.27 5.98 14.17
N ASP A 49 18.41 6.65 14.01
CA ASP A 49 18.79 7.82 14.82
C ASP A 49 18.05 9.11 14.42
N PHE A 50 17.29 9.05 13.33
CA PHE A 50 16.42 10.13 12.88
C PHE A 50 15.01 9.92 13.43
N ASP A 51 14.41 11.01 13.93
CA ASP A 51 13.00 11.04 14.37
C ASP A 51 12.10 10.75 13.16
N THR A 52 11.77 9.47 12.94
CA THR A 52 10.79 9.07 11.94
C THR A 52 9.41 9.37 12.48
N TRP A 53 8.77 10.35 11.83
CA TRP A 53 7.34 10.65 11.82
C TRP A 53 6.38 9.63 12.43
N TYR A 54 5.55 10.13 13.36
CA TYR A 54 4.43 9.39 13.95
C TYR A 54 3.11 9.73 13.22
N LEU A 55 2.36 8.72 12.78
CA LEU A 55 1.02 8.86 12.16
C LEU A 55 0.93 9.87 11.00
N GLY A 56 2.01 10.01 10.22
CA GLY A 56 2.04 10.87 9.04
C GLY A 56 2.36 12.34 9.32
N THR A 57 2.75 12.68 10.55
CA THR A 57 3.32 14.00 10.85
C THR A 57 4.62 14.22 10.06
N ARG A 58 4.92 15.48 9.70
CA ARG A 58 6.13 15.86 8.95
C ARG A 58 6.36 15.14 7.61
N LEU A 59 5.32 14.46 7.05
CA LEU A 59 5.42 13.65 5.82
C LEU A 59 5.99 14.37 4.59
N ARG A 60 5.92 15.70 4.54
CA ARG A 60 6.41 16.49 3.41
C ARG A 60 7.91 16.80 3.48
N GLY A 61 8.50 16.79 4.68
CA GLY A 61 9.89 17.21 4.91
C GLY A 61 10.90 16.06 4.97
N CYS A 62 10.45 14.84 5.25
CA CYS A 62 11.35 13.70 5.50
C CYS A 62 11.17 12.54 4.48
N MET A 63 10.31 12.70 3.47
CA MET A 63 10.01 11.64 2.50
C MET A 63 10.89 11.75 1.28
N ASP A 64 11.44 10.62 0.89
CA ASP A 64 12.11 10.46 -0.38
C ASP A 64 11.19 10.89 -1.52
N ASN A 65 11.77 11.62 -2.49
CA ASN A 65 11.03 12.24 -3.57
C ASN A 65 10.25 11.22 -4.43
N ASP A 66 10.79 10.01 -4.61
CA ASP A 66 10.12 8.93 -5.34
C ASP A 66 8.84 8.47 -4.62
N VAL A 67 8.90 8.31 -3.30
CA VAL A 67 7.73 7.95 -2.48
C VAL A 67 6.73 9.09 -2.40
N GLN A 68 7.18 10.36 -2.38
CA GLN A 68 6.28 11.52 -2.46
C GLN A 68 5.46 11.53 -3.76
N ALA A 69 6.12 11.31 -4.90
CA ALA A 69 5.48 11.35 -6.21
C ALA A 69 4.41 10.27 -6.39
N GLU A 70 4.65 9.06 -5.90
CA GLU A 70 3.71 7.94 -6.03
C GLU A 70 2.52 8.04 -5.05
N ARG A 71 2.64 8.82 -3.98
CA ARG A 71 1.60 8.90 -2.94
C ARG A 71 0.29 9.50 -3.45
N GLU A 72 0.35 10.47 -4.37
CA GLU A 72 -0.87 11.12 -4.87
C GLU A 72 -1.78 10.12 -5.60
N GLN A 73 -1.19 9.16 -6.30
CA GLN A 73 -1.89 8.09 -7.01
C GLN A 73 -2.53 7.08 -6.05
N CYS A 74 -2.12 7.06 -4.78
CA CYS A 74 -2.68 6.17 -3.78
C CYS A 74 -4.03 6.66 -3.24
N TRP A 75 -4.47 7.88 -3.55
CA TRP A 75 -5.76 8.41 -3.08
C TRP A 75 -6.80 8.42 -4.20
N SER A 76 -8.07 8.30 -3.84
CA SER A 76 -9.19 8.33 -4.78
C SER A 76 -10.43 8.99 -4.21
N GLY A 77 -11.36 9.39 -5.08
CA GLY A 77 -12.75 9.68 -4.73
C GLY A 77 -13.54 8.39 -4.45
N PHE A 78 -14.86 8.44 -4.63
CA PHE A 78 -15.77 7.30 -4.39
C PHE A 78 -16.10 6.49 -5.65
N ASP A 79 -15.58 6.90 -6.80
CA ASP A 79 -15.80 6.22 -8.07
C ASP A 79 -15.01 4.90 -8.15
N ALA A 80 -15.64 3.84 -8.66
CA ALA A 80 -15.06 2.49 -8.63
C ALA A 80 -13.73 2.39 -9.42
N PRO A 81 -13.63 2.90 -10.66
CA PRO A 81 -12.35 3.00 -11.38
C PRO A 81 -11.25 3.75 -10.61
N GLU A 82 -11.59 4.87 -9.96
CA GLU A 82 -10.61 5.62 -9.15
C GLU A 82 -10.17 4.81 -7.92
N ILE A 83 -11.10 4.14 -7.24
CA ILE A 83 -10.80 3.28 -6.08
C ILE A 83 -9.89 2.10 -6.46
N GLU A 84 -10.15 1.48 -7.62
CA GLU A 84 -9.32 0.41 -8.17
C GLU A 84 -7.92 0.92 -8.51
N HIS A 85 -7.82 2.03 -9.23
CA HIS A 85 -6.53 2.65 -9.56
C HIS A 85 -5.72 2.93 -8.29
N ALA A 86 -6.35 3.55 -7.30
CA ALA A 86 -5.69 3.85 -6.03
C ALA A 86 -5.28 2.60 -5.26
N LEU A 87 -6.07 1.52 -5.30
CA LEU A 87 -5.68 0.24 -4.72
C LEU A 87 -4.42 -0.32 -5.39
N LEU A 88 -4.39 -0.36 -6.72
CA LEU A 88 -3.24 -0.86 -7.49
C LEU A 88 -1.97 -0.04 -7.25
N ALA A 89 -2.08 1.29 -7.25
CA ALA A 89 -0.96 2.18 -6.91
C ALA A 89 -0.43 1.91 -5.50
N THR A 90 -1.33 1.72 -4.53
CA THR A 90 -0.96 1.48 -3.12
C THR A 90 -0.20 0.16 -2.93
N VAL A 91 -0.67 -0.94 -3.53
CA VAL A 91 0.01 -2.24 -3.41
C VAL A 91 1.31 -2.27 -4.20
N GLY A 92 1.39 -1.54 -5.31
CA GLY A 92 2.62 -1.36 -6.09
C GLY A 92 3.71 -0.67 -5.27
N LEU A 93 3.37 0.46 -4.64
CA LEU A 93 4.29 1.18 -3.75
C LEU A 93 4.66 0.32 -2.53
N TYR A 94 3.69 -0.33 -1.88
CA TYR A 94 3.96 -1.20 -0.73
C TYR A 94 4.95 -2.33 -1.08
N ARG A 95 4.73 -3.03 -2.20
CA ARG A 95 5.61 -4.11 -2.68
C ARG A 95 7.03 -3.60 -2.92
N ARG A 96 7.16 -2.48 -3.65
CA ARG A 96 8.47 -1.87 -3.97
C ARG A 96 9.25 -1.53 -2.70
N LEU A 97 8.59 -0.96 -1.70
CA LEU A 97 9.20 -0.62 -0.41
C LEU A 97 9.57 -1.87 0.41
N ASP A 98 8.73 -2.91 0.40
CA ASP A 98 9.04 -4.18 1.09
C ASP A 98 10.27 -4.86 0.49
N GLU A 99 10.31 -5.00 -0.84
CA GLU A 99 11.44 -5.56 -1.58
C GLU A 99 12.73 -4.76 -1.33
N ARG A 100 12.64 -3.42 -1.37
CA ARG A 100 13.78 -2.53 -1.08
C ARG A 100 14.27 -2.69 0.36
N THR A 101 13.36 -2.73 1.33
CA THR A 101 13.70 -2.93 2.75
C THR A 101 14.37 -4.29 2.97
N ALA A 102 13.81 -5.35 2.38
CA ALA A 102 14.33 -6.71 2.49
C ALA A 102 15.74 -6.82 1.90
N ALA A 103 16.00 -6.19 0.76
CA ALA A 103 17.32 -6.12 0.16
C ALA A 103 18.34 -5.36 1.04
N CYS A 104 17.92 -4.27 1.69
CA CYS A 104 18.80 -3.52 2.60
C CYS A 104 19.16 -4.30 3.88
N LEU A 105 18.25 -5.16 4.37
CA LEU A 105 18.41 -5.89 5.63
C LEU A 105 18.79 -7.37 5.46
N ASP A 106 19.01 -7.84 4.22
CA ASP A 106 19.27 -9.24 3.88
C ASP A 106 18.20 -10.22 4.42
N PHE A 107 16.93 -9.82 4.29
CA PHE A 107 15.78 -10.63 4.70
C PHE A 107 15.12 -11.31 3.51
N ALA A 108 14.47 -12.45 3.78
CA ALA A 108 13.65 -13.12 2.78
C ALA A 108 12.46 -12.24 2.36
N VAL A 109 12.26 -12.10 1.05
CA VAL A 109 11.18 -11.32 0.46
C VAL A 109 9.87 -12.10 0.55
N PHE A 110 8.78 -11.44 0.92
CA PHE A 110 7.44 -12.03 0.87
C PHE A 110 7.00 -12.25 -0.58
N ASP A 111 6.29 -13.33 -0.88
CA ASP A 111 5.78 -13.61 -2.23
C ASP A 111 4.62 -12.68 -2.59
N HIS A 112 4.98 -11.45 -2.95
CA HIS A 112 4.05 -10.40 -3.37
C HIS A 112 3.34 -10.75 -4.67
N GLN A 113 4.03 -11.45 -5.57
CA GLN A 113 3.54 -11.75 -6.90
C GLN A 113 2.31 -12.64 -6.85
N ARG A 114 2.38 -13.73 -6.07
CA ARG A 114 1.26 -14.63 -5.88
C ARG A 114 0.00 -13.91 -5.39
N VAL A 115 0.15 -12.96 -4.45
CA VAL A 115 -1.01 -12.25 -3.89
C VAL A 115 -1.50 -11.13 -4.80
N ALA A 116 -0.62 -10.51 -5.59
CA ALA A 116 -0.98 -9.56 -6.63
C ALA A 116 -1.80 -10.23 -7.75
N GLU A 117 -1.45 -11.46 -8.14
CA GLU A 117 -2.20 -12.24 -9.12
C GLU A 117 -3.62 -12.56 -8.63
N GLU A 118 -3.77 -12.93 -7.35
CA GLU A 118 -5.07 -13.12 -6.72
C GLU A 118 -5.88 -11.81 -6.66
N LEU A 119 -5.24 -10.70 -6.31
CA LEU A 119 -5.86 -9.37 -6.31
C LEU A 119 -6.45 -9.02 -7.69
N HIS A 120 -5.66 -9.21 -8.75
CA HIS A 120 -6.13 -8.96 -10.12
C HIS A 120 -7.23 -9.93 -10.54
N THR A 121 -7.17 -11.18 -10.10
CA THR A 121 -8.23 -12.17 -10.37
C THR A 121 -9.55 -11.75 -9.74
N ILE A 122 -9.52 -11.26 -8.49
CA ILE A 122 -10.71 -10.71 -7.82
C ILE A 122 -11.25 -9.53 -8.62
N LEU A 123 -10.43 -8.51 -8.92
CA LEU A 123 -10.89 -7.30 -9.61
C LEU A 123 -11.55 -7.60 -10.96
N ARG A 124 -11.05 -8.59 -11.72
CA ARG A 124 -11.65 -9.03 -12.99
C ARG A 124 -12.96 -9.82 -12.84
N SER A 125 -13.31 -10.25 -11.64
CA SER A 125 -14.53 -11.04 -11.37
C SER A 125 -15.78 -10.19 -11.11
N GLY A 126 -15.64 -8.85 -11.04
CA GLY A 126 -16.77 -7.94 -10.90
C GLY A 126 -17.69 -7.92 -12.13
N PRO A 127 -18.99 -7.58 -11.97
CA PRO A 127 -19.92 -7.50 -13.08
C PRO A 127 -19.53 -6.38 -14.05
N ASN A 128 -19.44 -6.71 -15.35
CA ASN A 128 -19.34 -5.75 -16.46
C ASN A 128 -20.56 -4.83 -16.54
#